data_AF-A0A7W3WHV3-F1
#
_entry.id   AF-A0A7W3WHV3-F1
#
_cell.length_a   1.000
_cell.length_b   1.000
_cell.length_c   1.000
_cell.angle_alpha   90.00
_cell.angle_beta   90.00
_cell.angle_gamma   90.00
#
_symmetry.space_group_name_H-M   'P 1'
#
loop_
_entity.id
_entity.type
_entity.pdbx_description
1 polymer ?
#
loop_
_entity_poly.entity_id
_entity_poly.type
_entity_poly.pdbx_seq_one_letter_code
_entity_poly.pdbx_strand_id
1 'polypeptide(L)'
;MAWVGGRPAPIAGAKELDIDVVLVHEEGMYEPSIAAHCERIVHAPISDGPAVLAALAPLHEQRPFDRVLTTSEPAGVCVGHVVDALGLPGVGERTARTLKDKALTRAALDRHGLSPVRHRVVRGADEAAAFHRELAGPIVMKPVDGAASRHIHLVRDVDAAARAWREMTDSGLSAALAEEYLEGPVVSVESFSHHGRHLPIGCSEYQVNSKHVEWAVSTPSRVAAAHLDELRDLTVRLLDAVGLTEGPSHSEFVLTPAGPRVLESHARLGGHALPELVRRAYGADLARMMLTVPLGIEELPAGPPAPRGGAAIRFFVPPPGVVREVTVDGDVPAVVKRLAPGELEGVYLPLLAELTALETGAVLARNPGDVVPALDTLAACSSGYALSSGLDAADAEARCLAVEQGIHIRVD
;
A
#
# COMPACT_ATOMS: atom_id res chain seq x y z
N MET A 1 18.61 -15.53 2.08
CA MET A 1 17.79 -14.54 2.82
C MET A 1 16.61 -15.21 3.52
N ALA A 2 16.01 -14.54 4.52
CA ALA A 2 14.73 -14.95 5.11
C ALA A 2 13.60 -14.02 4.65
N TRP A 3 12.41 -14.58 4.44
CA TRP A 3 11.22 -13.87 3.99
C TRP A 3 10.06 -14.17 4.94
N VAL A 4 9.41 -13.14 5.49
CA VAL A 4 8.37 -13.32 6.52
C VAL A 4 7.00 -12.95 5.96
N GLY A 5 6.08 -13.91 5.88
CA GLY A 5 4.73 -13.71 5.39
C GLY A 5 4.63 -13.40 3.89
N GLY A 6 3.44 -12.99 3.45
CA GLY A 6 3.21 -12.49 2.09
C GLY A 6 2.78 -13.56 1.09
N ARG A 7 2.91 -13.23 -0.20
CA ARG A 7 2.46 -14.06 -1.33
C ARG A 7 3.66 -14.48 -2.19
N PRO A 8 3.47 -15.39 -3.18
CA PRO A 8 4.58 -15.85 -4.02
C PRO A 8 5.23 -14.75 -4.88
N ALA A 9 4.44 -13.82 -5.40
CA ALA A 9 4.91 -12.89 -6.45
C ALA A 9 6.18 -12.10 -6.11
N PRO A 10 6.36 -11.53 -4.89
CA PRO A 10 7.58 -10.81 -4.53
C PRO A 10 8.85 -11.66 -4.46
N ILE A 11 8.75 -12.98 -4.37
CA ILE A 11 9.90 -13.91 -4.37
C ILE A 11 9.96 -14.77 -5.64
N ALA A 12 9.05 -14.53 -6.60
CA ALA A 12 9.09 -15.18 -7.89
C ALA A 12 10.37 -14.74 -8.63
N GLY A 13 11.16 -15.71 -9.08
CA GLY A 13 12.47 -15.46 -9.70
C GLY A 13 13.67 -15.48 -8.73
N ALA A 14 13.48 -15.59 -7.42
CA ALA A 14 14.59 -15.69 -6.46
C ALA A 14 15.58 -16.82 -6.81
N LYS A 15 15.06 -18.01 -7.15
CA LYS A 15 15.87 -19.17 -7.58
C LYS A 15 16.64 -18.93 -8.88
N GLU A 16 16.06 -18.18 -9.82
CA GLU A 16 16.73 -17.84 -11.09
C GLU A 16 17.89 -16.87 -10.88
N LEU A 17 17.86 -16.13 -9.77
CA LEU A 17 18.89 -15.20 -9.32
C LEU A 17 19.87 -15.83 -8.33
N ASP A 18 19.82 -17.15 -8.12
CA ASP A 18 20.63 -17.88 -7.14
C ASP A 18 20.45 -17.36 -5.70
N ILE A 19 19.22 -16.91 -5.39
CA ILE A 19 18.84 -16.44 -4.05
C ILE A 19 18.14 -17.57 -3.31
N ASP A 20 18.79 -18.04 -2.24
CA ASP A 20 18.19 -18.96 -1.29
C ASP A 20 17.19 -18.24 -0.38
N VAL A 21 15.95 -18.74 -0.35
CA VAL A 21 14.86 -18.16 0.44
C VAL A 21 14.39 -19.14 1.51
N VAL A 22 14.50 -18.72 2.78
CA VAL A 22 13.78 -19.34 3.90
C VAL A 22 12.52 -18.55 4.17
N LEU A 23 11.36 -19.15 3.92
CA LEU A 23 10.06 -18.54 4.23
C LEU A 23 9.66 -18.82 5.67
N VAL A 24 9.26 -17.78 6.40
CA VAL A 24 8.57 -17.87 7.69
C VAL A 24 7.10 -17.52 7.45
N HIS A 25 6.19 -18.42 7.78
CA HIS A 25 4.76 -18.18 7.64
C HIS A 25 3.95 -18.96 8.67
N GLU A 26 2.73 -18.53 8.99
CA GLU A 26 1.79 -19.35 9.74
C GLU A 26 1.37 -20.59 8.93
N GLU A 27 1.28 -21.75 9.60
CA GLU A 27 0.91 -23.01 8.98
C GLU A 27 -0.47 -22.92 8.30
N GLY A 28 -0.56 -23.34 7.05
CA GLY A 28 -1.80 -23.29 6.26
C GLY A 28 -2.20 -21.90 5.75
N MET A 29 -1.47 -20.84 6.10
CA MET A 29 -1.83 -19.45 5.76
C MET A 29 -1.08 -18.91 4.53
N TYR A 30 -0.45 -19.76 3.73
CA TYR A 30 0.29 -19.40 2.52
C TYR A 30 -0.14 -20.24 1.30
N GLU A 31 -0.02 -19.67 0.12
CA GLU A 31 -0.31 -20.36 -1.14
C GLU A 31 0.69 -21.50 -1.37
N PRO A 32 0.28 -22.74 -1.72
CA PRO A 32 1.20 -23.86 -1.93
C PRO A 32 2.26 -23.60 -3.00
N SER A 33 1.96 -22.77 -3.99
CA SER A 33 2.88 -22.35 -5.05
C SER A 33 4.13 -21.63 -4.52
N ILE A 34 4.05 -20.99 -3.34
CA ILE A 34 5.19 -20.27 -2.75
C ILE A 34 6.37 -21.21 -2.48
N ALA A 35 6.09 -22.48 -2.15
CA ALA A 35 7.12 -23.47 -1.84
C ALA A 35 8.08 -23.72 -3.01
N ALA A 36 7.60 -23.55 -4.25
CA ALA A 36 8.43 -23.67 -5.44
C ALA A 36 9.55 -22.61 -5.49
N HIS A 37 9.43 -21.52 -4.74
CA HIS A 37 10.41 -20.42 -4.68
C HIS A 37 11.29 -20.46 -3.43
N CYS A 38 11.04 -21.36 -2.49
CA CYS A 38 11.78 -21.45 -1.23
C CYS A 38 12.76 -22.63 -1.23
N GLU A 39 13.85 -22.49 -0.48
CA GLU A 39 14.72 -23.60 -0.06
C GLU A 39 14.09 -24.32 1.14
N ARG A 40 13.49 -23.55 2.04
CA ARG A 40 12.88 -24.05 3.27
C ARG A 40 11.68 -23.20 3.68
N ILE A 41 10.71 -23.83 4.31
CA ILE A 41 9.60 -23.16 5.01
C ILE A 41 9.70 -23.50 6.49
N VAL A 42 9.54 -22.50 7.34
CA VAL A 42 9.42 -22.63 8.79
C VAL A 42 8.15 -21.93 9.27
N HIS A 43 7.59 -22.41 10.37
CA HIS A 43 6.31 -21.91 10.86
C HIS A 43 6.46 -21.07 12.12
N ALA A 44 5.92 -19.84 12.07
CA ALA A 44 5.80 -18.94 13.20
C ALA A 44 4.72 -17.87 12.93
N PRO A 45 4.10 -17.29 13.96
CA PRO A 45 3.20 -16.14 13.82
C PRO A 45 3.95 -14.94 13.23
N ILE A 46 3.56 -14.47 12.04
CA ILE A 46 4.35 -13.48 11.28
C ILE A 46 4.34 -12.08 11.90
N SER A 47 3.44 -11.83 12.85
CA SER A 47 3.34 -10.59 13.62
C SER A 47 3.98 -10.67 15.01
N ASP A 48 4.64 -11.79 15.34
CA ASP A 48 5.32 -12.01 16.62
C ASP A 48 6.85 -12.05 16.41
N GLY A 49 7.50 -10.91 16.70
CA GLY A 49 8.95 -10.72 16.57
C GLY A 49 9.76 -11.80 17.30
N PRO A 50 9.55 -11.99 18.62
CA PRO A 50 10.20 -13.05 19.38
C PRO A 50 10.00 -14.46 18.79
N ALA A 51 8.79 -14.81 18.35
CA ALA A 51 8.55 -16.14 17.77
C ALA A 51 9.27 -16.34 16.43
N VAL A 52 9.26 -15.33 15.55
CA VAL A 52 9.97 -15.37 14.27
C VAL A 52 11.50 -15.40 14.50
N LEU A 53 12.00 -14.63 15.47
CA LEU A 53 13.42 -14.66 15.85
C LEU A 53 13.83 -16.04 16.35
N ALA A 54 13.03 -16.66 17.21
CA ALA A 54 13.30 -18.02 17.71
C ALA A 54 13.34 -19.07 16.60
N ALA A 55 12.51 -18.90 15.55
CA ALA A 55 12.52 -19.77 14.38
C ALA A 55 13.74 -19.54 13.47
N LEU A 56 14.19 -18.29 13.33
CA LEU A 56 15.27 -17.92 12.39
C LEU A 56 16.68 -17.98 13.01
N ALA A 57 16.86 -17.68 14.29
CA ALA A 57 18.18 -17.59 14.92
C ALA A 57 19.01 -18.89 14.78
N PRO A 58 18.48 -20.10 15.04
CA PRO A 58 19.25 -21.33 14.85
C PRO A 58 19.64 -21.60 13.39
N LEU A 59 18.84 -21.11 12.43
CA LEU A 59 19.14 -21.22 11.01
C LEU A 59 20.24 -20.22 10.61
N HIS A 60 20.16 -19.00 11.15
CA HIS A 60 21.16 -17.96 10.94
C HIS A 60 22.54 -18.38 11.47
N GLU A 61 22.60 -19.07 12.61
CA GLU A 61 23.84 -19.63 13.16
C GLU A 61 24.47 -20.71 12.26
N GLN A 62 23.64 -21.54 11.61
CA GLN A 62 24.11 -22.60 10.71
C GLN A 62 24.53 -22.05 9.35
N ARG A 63 23.74 -21.11 8.82
CA ARG A 63 23.96 -20.45 7.53
C ARG A 63 23.44 -19.02 7.63
N PRO A 64 24.33 -18.02 7.79
CA PRO A 64 23.93 -16.63 7.95
C PRO A 64 23.02 -16.15 6.81
N PHE A 65 21.94 -15.48 7.20
CA PHE A 65 21.10 -14.73 6.29
C PHE A 65 21.73 -13.39 5.96
N ASP A 66 21.69 -12.98 4.70
CA ASP A 66 22.09 -11.62 4.33
C ASP A 66 21.01 -10.59 4.70
N ARG A 67 19.73 -10.96 4.56
CA ARG A 67 18.57 -10.08 4.75
C ARG A 67 17.39 -10.83 5.35
N VAL A 68 16.53 -10.10 6.07
CA VAL A 68 15.19 -10.52 6.49
C VAL A 68 14.19 -9.50 5.97
N LEU A 69 13.25 -9.93 5.13
CA LEU A 69 12.36 -9.04 4.37
C LEU A 69 10.89 -9.46 4.50
N THR A 70 9.98 -8.53 4.21
CA THR A 70 8.55 -8.81 4.11
C THR A 70 7.83 -7.81 3.20
N THR A 71 6.83 -8.27 2.47
CA THR A 71 5.81 -7.41 1.83
C THR A 71 4.49 -7.40 2.60
N SER A 72 4.43 -8.11 3.73
CA SER A 72 3.25 -8.20 4.57
C SER A 72 3.26 -7.06 5.59
N GLU A 73 2.33 -6.12 5.44
CA GLU A 73 2.17 -5.00 6.37
C GLU A 73 2.09 -5.40 7.86
N PRO A 74 1.35 -6.45 8.28
CA PRO A 74 1.34 -6.85 9.70
C PRO A 74 2.70 -7.34 10.21
N ALA A 75 3.58 -7.82 9.33
CA ALA A 75 4.89 -8.34 9.69
C ALA A 75 6.00 -7.27 9.75
N GLY A 76 5.77 -6.03 9.29
CA GLY A 76 6.84 -5.04 9.15
C GLY A 76 7.62 -4.73 10.44
N VAL A 77 6.91 -4.49 11.55
CA VAL A 77 7.54 -4.24 12.87
C VAL A 77 8.22 -5.50 13.42
N CYS A 78 7.59 -6.67 13.22
CA CYS A 78 8.15 -7.96 13.59
C CYS A 78 9.47 -8.23 12.87
N VAL A 79 9.52 -8.01 11.54
CA VAL A 79 10.75 -8.13 10.76
C VAL A 79 11.81 -7.16 11.26
N GLY A 80 11.45 -5.91 11.56
CA GLY A 80 12.40 -4.96 12.12
C GLY A 80 13.00 -5.40 13.46
N HIS A 81 12.21 -6.04 14.32
CA HIS A 81 12.71 -6.65 15.55
C HIS A 81 13.77 -7.74 15.29
N VAL A 82 13.51 -8.61 14.31
CA VAL A 82 14.43 -9.69 13.92
C VAL A 82 15.69 -9.13 13.27
N VAL A 83 15.57 -8.12 12.40
CA VAL A 83 16.69 -7.42 11.76
C VAL A 83 17.64 -6.86 12.82
N ASP A 84 17.10 -6.13 13.80
CA ASP A 84 17.89 -5.54 14.88
C ASP A 84 18.54 -6.63 15.76
N ALA A 85 17.79 -7.69 16.11
CA ALA A 85 18.27 -8.76 16.97
C ALA A 85 19.38 -9.63 16.33
N LEU A 86 19.32 -9.85 15.01
CA LEU A 86 20.34 -10.59 14.26
C LEU A 86 21.48 -9.69 13.76
N GLY A 87 21.40 -8.36 13.97
CA GLY A 87 22.42 -7.41 13.52
C GLY A 87 22.51 -7.32 11.98
N LEU A 88 21.39 -7.52 11.29
CA LEU A 88 21.35 -7.54 9.82
C LEU A 88 21.05 -6.15 9.24
N PRO A 89 21.49 -5.87 8.00
CA PRO A 89 21.03 -4.69 7.28
C PRO A 89 19.54 -4.83 6.90
N GLY A 90 18.76 -3.77 7.08
CA GLY A 90 17.35 -3.75 6.74
C GLY A 90 16.60 -2.63 7.44
N VAL A 91 15.27 -2.70 7.42
CA VAL A 91 14.40 -1.78 8.15
C VAL A 91 14.33 -2.24 9.61
N GLY A 92 14.97 -1.51 10.53
CA GLY A 92 14.95 -1.82 11.97
C GLY A 92 13.59 -1.57 12.63
N GLU A 93 13.40 -2.08 13.86
CA GLU A 93 12.12 -2.07 14.58
C GLU A 93 11.59 -0.64 14.80
N ARG A 94 12.48 0.26 15.22
CA ARG A 94 12.14 1.66 15.48
C ARG A 94 11.61 2.35 14.22
N THR A 95 12.29 2.17 13.08
CA THR A 95 11.91 2.78 11.81
C THR A 95 10.57 2.20 11.32
N ALA A 96 10.44 0.88 11.34
CA ALA A 96 9.18 0.21 10.97
C ALA A 96 8.00 0.68 11.82
N ARG A 97 8.20 0.82 13.14
CA ARG A 97 7.18 1.32 14.08
C ARG A 97 6.85 2.79 13.83
N THR A 98 7.86 3.62 13.56
CA THR A 98 7.66 5.05 13.28
C THR A 98 6.81 5.26 12.03
N LEU A 99 7.08 4.50 10.97
CA LEU A 99 6.30 4.56 9.72
C LEU A 99 4.90 3.96 9.86
N LYS A 100 4.73 2.90 10.67
CA LYS A 100 3.40 2.31 10.91
C LYS A 100 2.50 3.20 11.77
N ASP A 101 3.05 3.87 12.76
CA ASP A 101 2.32 4.73 13.69
C ASP A 101 2.32 6.18 13.20
N LYS A 102 1.16 6.66 12.78
CA LYS A 102 0.94 8.01 12.25
C LYS A 102 1.31 9.09 13.27
N ALA A 103 1.11 8.87 14.57
CA ALA A 103 1.50 9.82 15.60
C ALA A 103 3.03 9.89 15.77
N LEU A 104 3.72 8.75 15.66
CA LEU A 104 5.19 8.72 15.64
C LEU A 104 5.76 9.37 14.37
N THR A 105 5.13 9.12 13.21
CA THR A 105 5.49 9.79 11.95
C THR A 105 5.37 11.31 12.11
N ARG A 106 4.26 11.82 12.66
CA ARG A 106 4.09 13.26 12.93
C ARG A 106 5.14 13.80 13.88
N ALA A 107 5.41 13.12 14.99
CA ALA A 107 6.44 13.53 15.94
C ALA A 107 7.86 13.56 15.33
N ALA A 108 8.15 12.65 14.39
CA ALA A 108 9.40 12.67 13.63
C ALA A 108 9.45 13.88 12.69
N LEU A 109 8.39 14.14 11.93
CA LEU A 109 8.30 15.29 11.03
C LEU A 109 8.44 16.63 11.77
N ASP A 110 7.75 16.80 12.91
CA ASP A 110 7.82 18.01 13.73
C ASP A 110 9.24 18.28 14.22
N ARG A 111 9.95 17.24 14.67
CA ARG A 111 11.35 17.36 15.15
C ARG A 111 12.29 17.89 14.08
N HIS A 112 12.01 17.58 12.82
CA HIS A 112 12.80 18.00 11.67
C HIS A 112 12.23 19.25 10.96
N GLY A 113 11.13 19.83 11.47
CA GLY A 113 10.46 20.98 10.85
C GLY A 113 9.92 20.67 9.45
N LEU A 114 9.48 19.44 9.22
CA LEU A 114 8.98 18.95 7.93
C LEU A 114 7.47 18.87 7.94
N SER A 115 6.84 19.17 6.79
CA SER A 115 5.40 18.94 6.54
C SER A 115 4.52 19.35 7.73
N PRO A 116 4.43 20.64 8.08
CA PRO A 116 3.69 21.09 9.25
C PRO A 116 2.21 20.73 9.12
N VAL A 117 1.73 19.92 10.07
CA VAL A 117 0.33 19.51 10.22
C VAL A 117 0.02 19.57 11.71
N ARG A 118 -0.95 20.37 12.13
CA ARG A 118 -1.37 20.40 13.54
C ARG A 118 -2.06 19.08 13.88
N HIS A 119 -1.59 18.42 14.94
CA HIS A 119 -2.11 17.12 15.36
C HIS A 119 -2.14 16.96 16.88
N ARG A 120 -2.95 16.00 17.36
CA ARG A 120 -3.07 15.61 18.76
C ARG A 120 -3.54 14.16 18.85
N VAL A 121 -2.90 13.37 19.72
CA VAL A 121 -3.48 12.08 20.14
C VAL A 121 -4.58 12.35 21.16
N VAL A 122 -5.80 11.92 20.84
CA VAL A 122 -7.00 12.11 21.67
C VAL A 122 -7.47 10.79 22.26
N ARG A 123 -7.98 10.82 23.49
CA ARG A 123 -8.53 9.67 24.25
C ARG A 123 -10.00 9.84 24.62
N GLY A 124 -10.70 10.74 23.92
CA GLY A 124 -12.10 11.03 24.18
C GLY A 124 -12.69 12.02 23.17
N ALA A 125 -14.02 11.98 23.05
CA ALA A 125 -14.77 12.96 22.25
C ALA A 125 -14.50 14.41 22.70
N ASP A 126 -14.37 14.64 24.01
CA ASP A 126 -14.12 15.98 24.57
C ASP A 126 -12.76 16.54 24.16
N GLU A 127 -11.72 15.69 24.11
CA GLU A 127 -10.39 16.09 23.67
C GLU A 127 -10.38 16.42 22.16
N ALA A 128 -11.10 15.64 21.35
CA ALA A 128 -11.27 15.91 19.93
C ALA A 128 -12.05 17.21 19.69
N ALA A 129 -13.14 17.43 20.43
CA ALA A 129 -13.93 18.65 20.37
C ALA A 129 -13.15 19.89 20.85
N ALA A 130 -12.29 19.73 21.85
CA ALA A 130 -11.38 20.79 22.29
C ALA A 130 -10.35 21.14 21.20
N PHE A 131 -9.74 20.14 20.57
CA PHE A 131 -8.79 20.34 19.47
C PHE A 131 -9.44 21.02 18.27
N HIS A 132 -10.64 20.58 17.87
CA HIS A 132 -11.42 21.23 16.81
C HIS A 132 -11.66 22.73 17.08
N ARG A 133 -12.05 23.08 18.33
CA ARG A 133 -12.26 24.48 18.72
C ARG A 133 -10.97 25.30 18.72
N GLU A 134 -9.86 24.72 19.18
CA GLU A 134 -8.54 25.36 19.19
C GLU A 134 -8.02 25.66 17.77
N LEU A 135 -8.24 24.74 16.83
CA LEU A 135 -7.87 24.93 15.43
C LEU A 135 -8.76 25.92 14.69
N ALA A 136 -9.99 26.15 15.18
CA ALA A 136 -11.04 26.90 14.50
C ALA A 136 -11.32 26.37 13.08
N GLY A 137 -11.31 25.04 12.90
CA GLY A 137 -11.46 24.41 11.59
C GLY A 137 -11.73 22.90 11.68
N PRO A 138 -12.09 22.26 10.56
CA PRO A 138 -12.35 20.83 10.53
C PRO A 138 -11.12 20.00 10.90
N ILE A 139 -11.35 18.88 11.56
CA ILE A 139 -10.31 17.90 11.92
C ILE A 139 -10.65 16.54 11.31
N VAL A 140 -9.63 15.71 11.10
CA VAL A 140 -9.80 14.30 10.79
C VAL A 140 -9.36 13.48 11.98
N MET A 141 -10.24 12.58 12.43
CA MET A 141 -9.90 11.54 13.40
C MET A 141 -9.61 10.24 12.67
N LYS A 142 -8.45 9.63 12.96
CA LYS A 142 -8.02 8.34 12.39
C LYS A 142 -7.29 7.48 13.43
N PRO A 143 -7.28 6.14 13.31
CA PRO A 143 -6.46 5.29 14.17
C PRO A 143 -4.97 5.60 13.97
N VAL A 144 -4.17 5.44 15.03
CA VAL A 144 -2.72 5.69 14.95
C VAL A 144 -2.00 4.71 14.04
N ASP A 145 -2.44 3.45 13.99
CA ASP A 145 -1.85 2.34 13.23
C ASP A 145 -2.84 1.69 12.25
N GLY A 146 -3.89 2.42 11.88
CA GLY A 146 -4.93 1.95 10.96
C GLY A 146 -4.48 1.91 9.50
N ALA A 147 -5.13 1.05 8.71
CA ALA A 147 -4.91 0.85 7.28
C ALA A 147 -6.23 0.78 6.50
N ALA A 148 -6.15 0.86 5.16
CA ALA A 148 -7.29 0.70 4.23
C ALA A 148 -8.45 1.68 4.45
N SER A 149 -8.13 2.93 4.83
CA SER A 149 -9.09 3.99 5.13
C SER A 149 -10.17 3.63 6.16
N ARG A 150 -9.89 2.67 7.07
CA ARG A 150 -10.82 2.31 8.15
C ARG A 150 -10.82 3.37 9.24
N HIS A 151 -12.01 3.73 9.71
CA HIS A 151 -12.23 4.70 10.78
C HIS A 151 -11.61 6.08 10.51
N ILE A 152 -11.74 6.58 9.27
CA ILE A 152 -11.36 7.96 8.93
C ILE A 152 -12.61 8.84 9.02
N HIS A 153 -12.67 9.70 10.03
CA HIS A 153 -13.85 10.53 10.30
C HIS A 153 -13.51 12.02 10.17
N LEU A 154 -14.20 12.70 9.25
CA LEU A 154 -14.17 14.16 9.17
C LEU A 154 -15.10 14.75 10.24
N VAL A 155 -14.53 15.59 11.10
CA VAL A 155 -15.22 16.24 12.22
C VAL A 155 -15.30 17.73 11.94
N ARG A 156 -16.53 18.22 11.79
CA ARG A 156 -16.86 19.64 11.53
C ARG A 156 -17.53 20.34 12.71
N ASP A 157 -17.92 19.58 13.73
CA ASP A 157 -18.61 20.05 14.92
C ASP A 157 -18.44 19.04 16.08
N VAL A 158 -18.93 19.41 17.26
CA VAL A 158 -18.83 18.61 18.49
C VAL A 158 -19.61 17.28 18.38
N ASP A 159 -20.76 17.29 17.70
CA ASP A 159 -21.59 16.08 17.56
C ASP A 159 -20.92 15.05 16.63
N ALA A 160 -20.23 15.52 15.59
CA ALA A 160 -19.40 14.70 14.72
C ALA A 160 -18.22 14.09 15.49
N ALA A 161 -17.60 14.84 16.41
CA ALA A 161 -16.54 14.30 17.27
C ALA A 161 -17.07 13.17 18.18
N ALA A 162 -18.24 13.37 18.80
CA ALA A 162 -18.87 12.37 19.66
C ALA A 162 -19.31 11.12 18.88
N ARG A 163 -19.80 11.27 17.65
CA ARG A 163 -20.13 10.14 16.76
C ARG A 163 -18.87 9.37 16.34
N ALA A 164 -17.85 10.07 15.85
CA ALA A 164 -16.58 9.46 15.44
C ALA A 164 -15.94 8.68 16.59
N TRP A 165 -15.89 9.27 17.79
CA TRP A 165 -15.33 8.60 18.96
C TRP A 165 -16.10 7.32 19.32
N ARG A 166 -17.44 7.35 19.31
CA ARG A 166 -18.26 6.16 19.56
C ARG A 166 -17.98 5.04 18.55
N GLU A 167 -17.97 5.37 17.26
CA GLU A 167 -17.69 4.39 16.20
C GLU A 167 -16.29 3.75 16.35
N MET A 168 -15.30 4.53 16.76
CA MET A 168 -13.96 4.04 17.06
C MET A 168 -13.93 3.13 18.32
N THR A 169 -14.58 3.54 19.41
CA THR A 169 -14.60 2.75 20.65
C THR A 169 -15.39 1.46 20.50
N ASP A 170 -16.49 1.47 19.74
CA ASP A 170 -17.27 0.28 19.41
C ASP A 170 -16.44 -0.74 18.61
N SER A 171 -15.41 -0.25 17.92
CA SER A 171 -14.43 -1.04 17.18
C SER A 171 -13.19 -1.42 18.00
N GLY A 172 -13.20 -1.15 19.32
CA GLY A 172 -12.12 -1.50 20.25
C GLY A 172 -10.96 -0.52 20.31
N LEU A 173 -11.04 0.64 19.64
CA LEU A 173 -10.00 1.66 19.69
C LEU A 173 -10.12 2.48 20.97
N SER A 174 -8.98 2.74 21.64
CA SER A 174 -8.91 3.50 22.89
C SER A 174 -8.22 4.86 22.75
N ALA A 175 -7.70 5.16 21.57
CA ALA A 175 -7.09 6.43 21.21
C ALA A 175 -7.19 6.66 19.69
N ALA A 176 -7.14 7.92 19.29
CA ALA A 176 -7.12 8.32 17.88
C ALA A 176 -6.13 9.46 17.66
N LEU A 177 -5.60 9.56 16.46
CA LEU A 177 -4.90 10.75 16.00
C LEU A 177 -5.93 11.72 15.41
N ALA A 178 -6.00 12.92 15.97
CA ALA A 178 -6.73 14.04 15.41
C ALA A 178 -5.76 14.96 14.67
N GLU A 179 -6.01 15.28 13.40
CA GLU A 179 -5.21 16.20 12.58
C GLU A 179 -6.10 17.33 12.05
N GLU A 180 -5.52 18.50 11.78
CA GLU A 180 -6.22 19.47 10.92
C GLU A 180 -6.53 18.84 9.56
N TYR A 181 -7.71 19.15 9.02
CA TYR A 181 -8.10 18.63 7.72
C TYR A 181 -7.25 19.26 6.62
N LEU A 182 -6.57 18.42 5.84
CA LEU A 182 -5.80 18.82 4.68
C LEU A 182 -6.71 18.80 3.45
N GLU A 183 -6.96 19.98 2.87
CA GLU A 183 -7.77 20.12 1.67
C GLU A 183 -6.88 20.05 0.43
N GLY A 184 -7.17 19.09 -0.46
CA GLY A 184 -6.44 18.91 -1.72
C GLY A 184 -6.54 17.49 -2.26
N PRO A 185 -6.08 17.25 -3.49
CA PRO A 185 -5.97 15.90 -4.03
C PRO A 185 -4.88 15.10 -3.29
N VAL A 186 -5.14 13.80 -3.14
CA VAL A 186 -4.17 12.84 -2.61
C VAL A 186 -3.32 12.30 -3.75
N VAL A 187 -2.01 12.21 -3.53
CA VAL A 187 -1.04 11.58 -4.43
C VAL A 187 -0.05 10.76 -3.63
N SER A 188 0.59 9.77 -4.26
CA SER A 188 1.68 9.02 -3.64
C SER A 188 2.99 9.21 -4.37
N VAL A 189 4.08 8.94 -3.66
CA VAL A 189 5.40 8.75 -4.23
C VAL A 189 5.91 7.38 -3.81
N GLU A 190 6.20 6.54 -4.79
CA GLU A 190 6.84 5.25 -4.61
C GLU A 190 8.35 5.44 -4.72
N SER A 191 9.09 5.00 -3.70
CA SER A 191 10.54 5.14 -3.65
C SER A 191 11.23 3.85 -3.24
N PHE A 192 12.54 3.79 -3.49
CA PHE A 192 13.40 2.71 -3.01
C PHE A 192 14.62 3.29 -2.31
N SER A 193 14.98 2.71 -1.16
CA SER A 193 16.09 3.14 -0.32
C SER A 193 17.18 2.07 -0.30
N HIS A 194 18.43 2.49 -0.37
CA HIS A 194 19.56 1.58 -0.16
C HIS A 194 20.72 2.37 0.45
N HIS A 195 21.24 1.89 1.58
CA HIS A 195 22.29 2.56 2.36
C HIS A 195 21.99 4.05 2.65
N GLY A 196 20.72 4.36 2.95
CA GLY A 196 20.26 5.73 3.25
C GLY A 196 20.10 6.63 2.02
N ARG A 197 20.43 6.16 0.81
CA ARG A 197 20.09 6.89 -0.41
C ARG A 197 18.66 6.57 -0.82
N HIS A 198 17.81 7.59 -0.84
CA HIS A 198 16.41 7.50 -1.23
C HIS A 198 16.23 7.85 -2.72
N LEU A 199 15.56 6.97 -3.46
CA LEU A 199 15.22 7.18 -4.87
C LEU A 199 13.69 7.26 -5.05
N PRO A 200 13.11 8.47 -5.13
CA PRO A 200 11.72 8.67 -5.55
C PRO A 200 11.50 8.28 -7.02
N ILE A 201 10.74 7.23 -7.31
CA ILE A 201 10.62 6.62 -8.64
C ILE A 201 9.32 7.04 -9.33
N GLY A 202 8.19 6.68 -8.73
CA GLY A 202 6.85 6.92 -9.28
C GLY A 202 6.12 7.98 -8.48
N CYS A 203 5.23 8.73 -9.15
CA CYS A 203 4.24 9.55 -8.47
C CYS A 203 2.87 9.24 -9.08
N SER A 204 1.90 8.92 -8.22
CA SER A 204 0.61 8.36 -8.63
C SER A 204 -0.55 9.18 -8.06
N GLU A 205 -1.67 9.26 -8.78
CA GLU A 205 -2.90 9.95 -8.35
C GLU A 205 -4.07 8.99 -8.23
N TYR A 206 -5.07 9.40 -7.45
CA TYR A 206 -6.18 8.54 -7.04
C TYR A 206 -7.53 9.16 -7.40
N GLN A 207 -8.49 8.31 -7.73
CA GLN A 207 -9.92 8.67 -7.65
C GLN A 207 -10.48 8.14 -6.34
N VAL A 208 -11.05 9.04 -5.55
CA VAL A 208 -11.60 8.75 -4.22
C VAL A 208 -13.08 9.09 -4.16
N ASN A 209 -13.85 8.35 -3.36
CA ASN A 209 -15.21 8.74 -3.02
C ASN A 209 -15.24 9.70 -1.80
N SER A 210 -16.44 10.12 -1.37
CA SER A 210 -16.62 11.01 -0.21
C SER A 210 -16.16 10.42 1.13
N LYS A 211 -15.91 9.11 1.20
CA LYS A 211 -15.37 8.40 2.36
C LYS A 211 -13.85 8.18 2.24
N HIS A 212 -13.18 8.77 1.25
CA HIS A 212 -11.75 8.60 0.96
C HIS A 212 -11.38 7.15 0.60
N VAL A 213 -12.32 6.40 0.01
CA VAL A 213 -12.03 5.08 -0.58
C VAL A 213 -11.50 5.27 -1.98
N GLU A 214 -10.29 4.80 -2.21
CA GLU A 214 -9.60 4.77 -3.50
C GLU A 214 -10.12 3.61 -4.35
N TRP A 215 -10.59 3.91 -5.56
CA TRP A 215 -11.15 2.89 -6.45
C TRP A 215 -10.59 2.98 -7.88
N ALA A 216 -9.74 3.97 -8.16
CA ALA A 216 -8.88 3.99 -9.33
C ALA A 216 -7.56 4.70 -9.00
N VAL A 217 -6.49 4.27 -9.64
CA VAL A 217 -5.14 4.83 -9.51
C VAL A 217 -4.50 4.94 -10.88
N SER A 218 -3.79 6.04 -11.14
CA SER A 218 -3.01 6.21 -12.36
C SER A 218 -1.63 6.81 -12.08
N THR A 219 -0.69 6.48 -12.95
CA THR A 219 0.69 6.94 -12.86
C THR A 219 1.25 7.13 -14.28
N PRO A 220 2.05 8.18 -14.56
CA PRO A 220 2.41 9.31 -13.69
C PRO A 220 1.24 10.22 -13.33
N SER A 221 1.27 10.81 -12.13
CA SER A 221 0.28 11.81 -11.72
C SER A 221 0.38 13.09 -12.55
N ARG A 222 -0.76 13.52 -13.09
CA ARG A 222 -0.92 14.80 -13.78
C ARG A 222 -1.18 15.92 -12.77
N VAL A 223 -1.92 15.64 -11.70
CA VAL A 223 -2.24 16.63 -10.66
C VAL A 223 -1.00 17.02 -9.84
N ALA A 224 -0.04 16.11 -9.69
CA ALA A 224 1.23 16.38 -9.02
C ALA A 224 2.27 17.06 -9.92
N ALA A 225 2.03 17.23 -11.23
CA ALA A 225 3.06 17.64 -12.20
C ALA A 225 3.80 18.92 -11.78
N ALA A 226 3.09 19.91 -11.24
CA ALA A 226 3.67 21.16 -10.78
C ALA A 226 4.44 21.06 -9.45
N HIS A 227 4.24 19.97 -8.69
CA HIS A 227 4.82 19.73 -7.37
C HIS A 227 5.83 18.58 -7.35
N LEU A 228 6.17 17.97 -8.50
CA LEU A 228 7.00 16.75 -8.54
C LEU A 228 8.35 16.92 -7.84
N ASP A 229 9.06 18.02 -8.06
CA ASP A 229 10.37 18.23 -7.44
C ASP A 229 10.25 18.47 -5.92
N GLU A 230 9.19 19.19 -5.50
CA GLU A 230 8.88 19.41 -4.08
C GLU A 230 8.50 18.10 -3.38
N LEU A 231 7.69 17.26 -4.02
CA LEU A 231 7.33 15.93 -3.53
C LEU A 231 8.57 15.02 -3.42
N ARG A 232 9.45 15.02 -4.42
CA ARG A 232 10.69 14.23 -4.39
C ARG A 232 11.60 14.66 -3.24
N ASP A 233 11.84 15.96 -3.07
CA ASP A 233 12.62 16.49 -1.94
C ASP A 233 11.99 16.13 -0.60
N LEU A 234 10.67 16.35 -0.48
CA LEU A 234 9.93 16.05 0.74
C LEU A 234 9.97 14.56 1.07
N THR A 235 9.84 13.66 0.08
CA THR A 235 9.99 12.21 0.27
C THR A 235 11.37 11.88 0.81
N VAL A 236 12.46 12.37 0.21
CA VAL A 236 13.83 12.09 0.68
C VAL A 236 13.98 12.52 2.14
N ARG A 237 13.58 13.75 2.47
CA ARG A 237 13.71 14.32 3.83
C ARG A 237 12.82 13.62 4.86
N LEU A 238 11.61 13.20 4.46
CA LEU A 238 10.73 12.38 5.27
C LEU A 238 11.40 11.05 5.63
N LEU A 239 11.97 10.36 4.64
CA LEU A 239 12.59 9.05 4.83
C LEU A 239 13.87 9.14 5.68
N ASP A 240 14.65 10.20 5.52
CA ASP A 240 15.76 10.53 6.42
C ASP A 240 15.26 10.75 7.87
N ALA A 241 14.20 11.54 8.05
CA ALA A 241 13.67 11.90 9.36
C ALA A 241 13.13 10.70 10.16
N VAL A 242 12.54 9.72 9.48
CA VAL A 242 12.06 8.47 10.10
C VAL A 242 13.16 7.42 10.23
N GLY A 243 14.35 7.65 9.64
CA GLY A 243 15.50 6.75 9.70
C GLY A 243 15.35 5.52 8.81
N LEU A 244 14.72 5.63 7.64
CA LEU A 244 14.70 4.56 6.66
C LEU A 244 16.07 4.49 5.95
N THR A 245 16.58 3.30 5.71
CA THR A 245 17.88 3.11 5.03
C THR A 245 17.83 2.10 3.90
N GLU A 246 16.91 1.13 3.96
CA GLU A 246 16.81 0.01 3.04
C GLU A 246 15.35 -0.21 2.62
N GLY A 247 15.15 -0.70 1.39
CA GLY A 247 13.89 -1.23 0.89
C GLY A 247 12.92 -0.19 0.31
N PRO A 248 11.76 -0.66 -0.20
CA PRO A 248 10.76 0.21 -0.80
C PRO A 248 10.02 1.04 0.26
N SER A 249 9.53 2.19 -0.16
CA SER A 249 8.52 2.93 0.60
C SER A 249 7.44 3.48 -0.29
N HIS A 250 6.27 3.64 0.32
CA HIS A 250 5.09 4.25 -0.26
C HIS A 250 4.68 5.40 0.66
N SER A 251 4.78 6.62 0.16
CA SER A 251 4.47 7.84 0.91
C SER A 251 3.34 8.59 0.24
N GLU A 252 2.29 8.90 0.99
CA GLU A 252 1.12 9.62 0.51
C GLU A 252 1.17 11.08 0.95
N PHE A 253 0.63 11.96 0.11
CA PHE A 253 0.63 13.40 0.29
C PHE A 253 -0.72 13.99 -0.08
N VAL A 254 -1.10 15.06 0.61
CA VAL A 254 -2.19 15.95 0.16
C VAL A 254 -1.56 17.19 -0.46
N LEU A 255 -1.94 17.52 -1.70
CA LEU A 255 -1.51 18.75 -2.37
C LEU A 255 -2.38 19.92 -1.90
N THR A 256 -1.98 20.55 -0.80
CA THR A 256 -2.74 21.68 -0.23
C THR A 256 -2.46 22.98 -0.98
N PRO A 257 -3.31 24.02 -0.82
CA PRO A 257 -3.00 25.36 -1.34
C PRO A 257 -1.67 25.95 -0.84
N ALA A 258 -1.14 25.44 0.29
CA ALA A 258 0.14 25.85 0.88
C ALA A 258 1.28 24.84 0.58
N GLY A 259 1.13 24.02 -0.47
CA GLY A 259 2.07 22.98 -0.88
C GLY A 259 1.74 21.58 -0.34
N PRO A 260 2.48 20.55 -0.75
CA PRO A 260 2.30 19.17 -0.31
C PRO A 260 2.46 19.03 1.21
N ARG A 261 1.66 18.14 1.79
CA ARG A 261 1.77 17.70 3.19
C ARG A 261 1.75 16.19 3.22
N VAL A 262 2.68 15.59 3.96
CA VAL A 262 2.73 14.15 4.20
C VAL A 262 1.42 13.73 4.85
N LEU A 263 0.71 12.78 4.24
CA LEU A 263 -0.49 12.17 4.80
C LEU A 263 -0.12 10.97 5.67
N GLU A 264 0.65 10.05 5.09
CA GLU A 264 1.23 8.86 5.73
C GLU A 264 2.41 8.32 4.92
N SER A 265 3.16 7.37 5.48
CA SER A 265 4.27 6.73 4.79
C SER A 265 4.56 5.35 5.37
N HIS A 266 4.92 4.40 4.51
CA HIS A 266 5.16 3.01 4.90
C HIS A 266 6.44 2.46 4.27
N ALA A 267 7.19 1.63 5.01
CA ALA A 267 8.35 0.89 4.50
C ALA A 267 7.93 -0.41 3.78
N ARG A 268 7.04 -0.28 2.79
CA ARG A 268 6.58 -1.39 1.94
C ARG A 268 6.26 -0.93 0.53
N LEU A 269 6.02 -1.89 -0.34
CA LEU A 269 5.40 -1.67 -1.65
C LEU A 269 4.00 -1.06 -1.50
N GLY A 270 3.62 -0.18 -2.42
CA GLY A 270 2.28 0.42 -2.48
C GLY A 270 1.18 -0.62 -2.75
N GLY A 271 -0.06 -0.31 -2.32
CA GLY A 271 -1.26 -1.09 -2.64
C GLY A 271 -1.71 -0.91 -4.10
N HIS A 272 -2.95 -1.29 -4.44
CA HIS A 272 -3.56 -0.97 -5.75
C HIS A 272 -2.73 -1.33 -7.00
N ALA A 273 -1.95 -2.41 -6.94
CA ALA A 273 -1.00 -2.76 -8.01
C ALA A 273 0.02 -1.65 -8.33
N LEU A 274 0.27 -0.68 -7.44
CA LEU A 274 1.23 0.41 -7.64
C LEU A 274 2.62 -0.07 -8.07
N PRO A 275 3.20 -1.16 -7.52
CA PRO A 275 4.46 -1.69 -8.04
C PRO A 275 4.40 -2.05 -9.52
N GLU A 276 3.28 -2.61 -9.97
CA GLU A 276 3.04 -2.96 -11.37
C GLU A 276 2.76 -1.72 -12.23
N LEU A 277 2.04 -0.74 -11.71
CA LEU A 277 1.81 0.55 -12.40
C LEU A 277 3.13 1.30 -12.61
N VAL A 278 3.97 1.37 -11.57
CA VAL A 278 5.31 1.98 -11.64
C VAL A 278 6.21 1.21 -12.61
N ARG A 279 6.15 -0.13 -12.61
CA ARG A 279 6.89 -0.95 -13.57
C ARG A 279 6.47 -0.64 -15.01
N ARG A 280 5.17 -0.54 -15.30
CA ARG A 280 4.63 -0.21 -16.63
C ARG A 280 5.02 1.21 -17.07
N ALA A 281 4.85 2.20 -16.20
CA ALA A 281 5.04 3.59 -16.55
C ALA A 281 6.50 4.04 -16.54
N TYR A 282 7.32 3.57 -15.60
CA TYR A 282 8.71 4.02 -15.42
C TYR A 282 9.75 2.95 -15.77
N GLY A 283 9.33 1.69 -15.91
CA GLY A 283 10.23 0.56 -16.15
C GLY A 283 11.04 0.12 -14.93
N ALA A 284 10.66 0.57 -13.73
CA ALA A 284 11.31 0.19 -12.47
C ALA A 284 10.48 -0.89 -11.76
N ASP A 285 11.08 -2.06 -11.58
CA ASP A 285 10.44 -3.18 -10.88
C ASP A 285 10.84 -3.18 -9.39
N LEU A 286 10.03 -2.54 -8.57
CA LEU A 286 10.29 -2.39 -7.13
C LEU A 286 10.32 -3.74 -6.38
N ALA A 287 9.56 -4.73 -6.85
CA ALA A 287 9.55 -6.06 -6.25
C ALA A 287 10.85 -6.80 -6.54
N ARG A 288 11.33 -6.74 -7.79
CA ARG A 288 12.65 -7.25 -8.17
C ARG A 288 13.76 -6.55 -7.40
N MET A 289 13.73 -5.21 -7.34
CA MET A 289 14.73 -4.42 -6.62
C MET A 289 14.81 -4.83 -5.14
N MET A 290 13.69 -5.21 -4.52
CA MET A 290 13.67 -5.70 -3.13
C MET A 290 14.48 -6.98 -2.93
N LEU A 291 14.61 -7.82 -3.96
CA LEU A 291 15.46 -9.01 -3.95
C LEU A 291 16.91 -8.69 -4.36
N THR A 292 17.09 -7.88 -5.40
CA THR A 292 18.39 -7.72 -6.08
C THR A 292 19.28 -6.66 -5.45
N VAL A 293 18.72 -5.48 -5.13
CA VAL A 293 19.50 -4.32 -4.66
C VAL A 293 20.14 -4.58 -3.29
N PRO A 294 19.41 -5.08 -2.27
CA PRO A 294 20.03 -5.35 -0.97
C PRO A 294 21.15 -6.38 -1.04
N LEU A 295 21.15 -7.27 -2.04
CA LEU A 295 22.18 -8.30 -2.23
C LEU A 295 23.32 -7.87 -3.17
N GLY A 296 23.27 -6.65 -3.72
CA GLY A 296 24.26 -6.17 -4.68
C GLY A 296 24.23 -6.88 -6.04
N ILE A 297 23.13 -7.58 -6.36
CA ILE A 297 22.91 -8.20 -7.68
C ILE A 297 22.60 -7.12 -8.72
N GLU A 298 21.86 -6.09 -8.30
CA GLU A 298 21.60 -4.88 -9.09
C GLU A 298 21.93 -3.64 -8.27
N GLU A 299 22.36 -2.57 -8.93
CA GLU A 299 22.58 -1.29 -8.28
C GLU A 299 21.27 -0.49 -8.19
N LEU A 300 21.09 0.26 -7.11
CA LEU A 300 20.04 1.28 -7.05
C LEU A 300 20.30 2.30 -8.19
N PRO A 301 19.31 2.63 -9.05
CA PRO A 301 19.53 3.57 -10.15
C PRO A 301 20.09 4.92 -9.68
N ALA A 302 20.98 5.53 -10.48
CA ALA A 302 21.65 6.77 -10.11
C ALA A 302 20.69 7.95 -9.88
N GLY A 303 19.56 7.96 -10.59
CA GLY A 303 18.54 8.99 -10.48
C GLY A 303 17.15 8.45 -10.82
N PRO A 304 16.11 9.24 -10.52
CA PRO A 304 14.73 8.84 -10.77
C PRO A 304 14.50 8.64 -12.28
N PRO A 305 13.90 7.53 -12.72
CA PRO A 305 13.64 7.30 -14.14
C PRO A 305 12.60 8.30 -14.67
N ALA A 306 12.75 8.68 -15.94
CA ALA A 306 11.69 9.38 -16.66
C ALA A 306 10.56 8.39 -17.00
N PRO A 307 9.30 8.85 -17.04
CA PRO A 307 8.20 8.00 -17.48
C PRO A 307 8.36 7.64 -18.96
N ARG A 308 8.07 6.38 -19.29
CA ARG A 308 8.07 5.78 -20.63
C ARG A 308 6.67 5.68 -21.23
N GLY A 309 5.64 5.90 -20.42
CA GLY A 309 4.23 5.83 -20.76
C GLY A 309 3.39 6.09 -19.51
N GLY A 310 2.13 5.65 -19.52
CA GLY A 310 1.29 5.63 -18.31
C GLY A 310 0.69 4.27 -18.03
N ALA A 311 0.20 4.11 -16.81
CA ALA A 311 -0.50 2.94 -16.37
C ALA A 311 -1.64 3.34 -15.41
N ALA A 312 -2.73 2.58 -15.45
CA ALA A 312 -3.87 2.79 -14.59
C ALA A 312 -4.50 1.47 -14.16
N ILE A 313 -5.06 1.46 -12.95
CA ILE A 313 -5.98 0.43 -12.47
C ILE A 313 -7.30 1.08 -12.09
N ARG A 314 -8.40 0.36 -12.34
CA ARG A 314 -9.75 0.80 -12.00
C ARG A 314 -10.56 -0.38 -11.49
N PHE A 315 -11.09 -0.27 -10.28
CA PHE A 315 -11.96 -1.30 -9.71
C PHE A 315 -13.39 -1.13 -10.20
N PHE A 316 -14.07 -2.26 -10.44
CA PHE A 316 -15.49 -2.24 -10.77
C PHE A 316 -16.29 -2.00 -9.50
N VAL A 317 -17.11 -0.95 -9.49
CA VAL A 317 -17.86 -0.49 -8.31
C VAL A 317 -19.37 -0.46 -8.57
N PRO A 318 -20.02 -1.62 -8.82
CA PRO A 318 -21.46 -1.69 -9.00
C PRO A 318 -22.21 -1.29 -7.71
N PRO A 319 -23.51 -0.94 -7.79
CA PRO A 319 -24.34 -0.68 -6.61
C PRO A 319 -24.34 -1.87 -5.63
N PRO A 320 -24.49 -1.62 -4.31
CA PRO A 320 -24.53 -2.69 -3.33
C PRO A 320 -25.81 -3.53 -3.46
N GLY A 321 -25.69 -4.85 -3.23
CA GLY A 321 -26.80 -5.81 -3.30
C GLY A 321 -26.33 -7.19 -3.77
N VAL A 322 -27.25 -8.03 -4.23
CA VAL A 322 -26.98 -9.38 -4.73
C VAL A 322 -26.87 -9.39 -6.25
N VAL A 323 -25.75 -9.88 -6.76
CA VAL A 323 -25.49 -9.99 -8.19
C VAL A 323 -26.51 -10.94 -8.83
N ARG A 324 -27.21 -10.46 -9.86
CA ARG A 324 -28.16 -11.24 -10.66
C ARG A 324 -27.54 -11.77 -11.95
N GLU A 325 -26.65 -10.99 -12.55
CA GLU A 325 -26.09 -11.29 -13.85
C GLU A 325 -24.75 -10.57 -14.05
N VAL A 326 -23.82 -11.21 -14.75
CA VAL A 326 -22.53 -10.62 -15.13
C VAL A 326 -22.22 -10.91 -16.60
N THR A 327 -22.42 -9.91 -17.47
CA THR A 327 -22.13 -10.00 -18.90
C THR A 327 -20.90 -9.16 -19.27
N VAL A 328 -20.27 -9.54 -20.38
CA VAL A 328 -19.14 -8.84 -20.98
C VAL A 328 -19.43 -8.70 -22.46
N ASP A 329 -19.29 -7.50 -22.99
CA ASP A 329 -19.48 -7.21 -24.40
C ASP A 329 -18.42 -7.93 -25.24
N GLY A 330 -18.84 -8.43 -26.41
CA GLY A 330 -17.97 -9.23 -27.27
C GLY A 330 -16.79 -8.45 -27.88
N ASP A 331 -16.85 -7.13 -27.86
CA ASP A 331 -15.86 -6.19 -28.37
C ASP A 331 -15.09 -5.43 -27.27
N VAL A 332 -15.18 -5.89 -26.01
CA VAL A 332 -14.40 -5.29 -24.91
C VAL A 332 -12.91 -5.30 -25.26
N PRO A 333 -12.19 -4.16 -25.17
CA PRO A 333 -10.80 -4.05 -25.62
C PRO A 333 -9.80 -4.59 -24.58
N ALA A 334 -10.08 -5.76 -24.00
CA ALA A 334 -9.27 -6.38 -22.96
C ALA A 334 -9.32 -7.90 -23.02
N VAL A 335 -8.24 -8.55 -22.57
CA VAL A 335 -8.34 -9.94 -22.11
C VAL A 335 -9.04 -9.93 -20.75
N VAL A 336 -10.24 -10.53 -20.70
CA VAL A 336 -11.03 -10.62 -19.46
C VAL A 336 -10.89 -12.01 -18.84
N LYS A 337 -10.40 -12.07 -17.61
CA LYS A 337 -10.33 -13.26 -16.77
C LYS A 337 -11.53 -13.28 -15.83
N ARG A 338 -12.10 -14.46 -15.57
CA ARG A 338 -13.24 -14.64 -14.67
C ARG A 338 -12.87 -15.65 -13.59
N LEU A 339 -13.17 -15.30 -12.33
CA LEU A 339 -13.05 -16.22 -11.22
C LEU A 339 -14.30 -17.08 -11.09
N ALA A 340 -14.10 -18.38 -10.89
CA ALA A 340 -15.17 -19.28 -10.52
C ALA A 340 -15.70 -18.96 -9.10
N PRO A 341 -16.95 -19.34 -8.76
CA PRO A 341 -17.46 -19.18 -7.41
C PRO A 341 -16.55 -19.82 -6.34
N GLY A 342 -16.18 -19.05 -5.31
CA GLY A 342 -15.27 -19.47 -4.24
C GLY A 342 -13.78 -19.50 -4.60
N GLU A 343 -13.42 -19.24 -5.86
CA GLU A 343 -12.02 -19.18 -6.29
C GLU A 343 -11.36 -17.89 -5.78
N LEU A 344 -10.21 -18.04 -5.12
CA LEU A 344 -9.42 -16.90 -4.60
C LEU A 344 -10.27 -15.94 -3.74
N GLU A 345 -11.23 -16.48 -2.98
CA GLU A 345 -12.07 -15.68 -2.09
C GLU A 345 -11.22 -14.94 -1.05
N GLY A 346 -11.48 -13.64 -0.86
CA GLY A 346 -10.71 -12.79 0.05
C GLY A 346 -9.32 -12.36 -0.46
N VAL A 347 -8.89 -12.83 -1.64
CA VAL A 347 -7.63 -12.41 -2.26
C VAL A 347 -7.81 -11.01 -2.86
N TYR A 348 -7.20 -10.00 -2.24
CA TYR A 348 -7.09 -8.68 -2.87
C TYR A 348 -6.23 -8.73 -4.15
N LEU A 349 -6.74 -8.17 -5.25
CA LEU A 349 -6.16 -8.21 -6.61
C LEU A 349 -5.86 -9.62 -7.14
N PRO A 350 -6.88 -10.49 -7.29
CA PRO A 350 -6.68 -11.84 -7.81
C PRO A 350 -6.20 -11.80 -9.26
N LEU A 351 -5.38 -12.79 -9.65
CA LEU A 351 -4.83 -12.97 -11.00
C LEU A 351 -3.97 -11.80 -11.54
N LEU A 352 -3.51 -10.88 -10.69
CA LEU A 352 -2.69 -9.74 -11.13
C LEU A 352 -1.46 -10.18 -11.94
N ALA A 353 -0.79 -11.26 -11.49
CA ALA A 353 0.38 -11.83 -12.17
C ALA A 353 0.09 -12.21 -13.64
N GLU A 354 -1.11 -12.70 -13.94
CA GLU A 354 -1.53 -13.06 -15.31
C GLU A 354 -1.77 -11.85 -16.21
N LEU A 355 -2.01 -10.67 -15.63
CA LEU A 355 -2.20 -9.44 -16.39
C LEU A 355 -0.90 -8.69 -16.69
N THR A 356 0.20 -9.03 -16.00
CA THR A 356 1.46 -8.26 -16.05
C THR A 356 2.07 -8.14 -17.46
N ALA A 357 1.86 -9.13 -18.31
CA ALA A 357 2.33 -9.14 -19.70
C ALA A 357 1.36 -8.48 -20.69
N LEU A 358 0.14 -8.15 -20.25
CA LEU A 358 -0.90 -7.58 -21.10
C LEU A 358 -0.84 -6.05 -21.07
N GLU A 359 -1.03 -5.45 -22.24
CA GLU A 359 -1.22 -3.99 -22.33
C GLU A 359 -2.50 -3.57 -21.62
N THR A 360 -3.60 -4.26 -21.87
CA THR A 360 -4.88 -4.07 -21.18
C THR A 360 -5.49 -5.43 -20.81
N GLY A 361 -5.88 -5.59 -19.55
CA GLY A 361 -6.52 -6.80 -19.04
C GLY A 361 -7.51 -6.48 -17.93
N ALA A 362 -8.41 -7.42 -17.66
CA ALA A 362 -9.42 -7.29 -16.61
C ALA A 362 -9.63 -8.59 -15.85
N VAL A 363 -10.03 -8.49 -14.59
CA VAL A 363 -10.46 -9.61 -13.77
C VAL A 363 -11.86 -9.33 -13.25
N LEU A 364 -12.77 -10.28 -13.47
CA LEU A 364 -14.11 -10.30 -12.90
C LEU A 364 -14.14 -11.29 -11.74
N ALA A 365 -14.47 -10.77 -10.56
CA ALA A 365 -14.47 -11.54 -9.32
C ALA A 365 -15.88 -11.84 -8.79
N ARG A 366 -16.94 -11.38 -9.49
CA ARG A 366 -18.33 -11.59 -9.07
C ARG A 366 -19.07 -12.52 -10.00
N ASN A 367 -19.90 -13.34 -9.39
CA ASN A 367 -20.79 -14.31 -10.00
C ASN A 367 -22.23 -14.08 -9.53
N PRO A 368 -23.25 -14.53 -10.29
CA PRO A 368 -24.64 -14.50 -9.82
C PRO A 368 -24.79 -15.15 -8.44
N GLY A 369 -25.43 -14.44 -7.51
CA GLY A 369 -25.58 -14.85 -6.11
C GLY A 369 -24.58 -14.21 -5.15
N ASP A 370 -23.47 -13.65 -5.65
CA ASP A 370 -22.50 -12.97 -4.80
C ASP A 370 -23.05 -11.64 -4.27
N VAL A 371 -22.57 -11.22 -3.10
CA VAL A 371 -22.92 -9.93 -2.50
C VAL A 371 -21.90 -8.87 -2.88
N VAL A 372 -22.38 -7.75 -3.42
CA VAL A 372 -21.62 -6.51 -3.57
C VAL A 372 -21.81 -5.68 -2.31
N PRO A 373 -20.76 -5.43 -1.52
CA PRO A 373 -20.84 -4.57 -0.35
C PRO A 373 -20.93 -3.09 -0.75
N ALA A 374 -21.38 -2.24 0.18
CA ALA A 374 -21.24 -0.79 0.02
C ALA A 374 -19.74 -0.40 -0.03
N LEU A 375 -19.40 0.60 -0.85
CA LEU A 375 -18.03 1.08 -1.05
C LEU A 375 -17.56 1.96 0.13
N ASP A 376 -17.46 1.34 1.30
CA ASP A 376 -17.17 2.01 2.57
C ASP A 376 -15.71 1.88 2.99
N THR A 377 -15.00 0.89 2.44
CA THR A 377 -13.57 0.67 2.66
C THR A 377 -12.93 0.14 1.39
N LEU A 378 -11.60 0.15 1.32
CA LEU A 378 -10.90 -0.45 0.19
C LEU A 378 -11.17 -1.96 0.03
N ALA A 379 -11.48 -2.66 1.12
CA ALA A 379 -11.85 -4.08 1.06
C ALA A 379 -13.14 -4.32 0.26
N ALA A 380 -13.98 -3.28 0.09
CA ALA A 380 -15.17 -3.35 -0.75
C ALA A 380 -14.86 -3.29 -2.25
N CYS A 381 -13.67 -2.84 -2.68
CA CYS A 381 -13.17 -2.89 -4.06
C CYS A 381 -12.85 -4.34 -4.48
N SER A 382 -13.92 -5.13 -4.60
CA SER A 382 -13.87 -6.60 -4.61
C SER A 382 -14.59 -7.20 -5.81
N SER A 383 -15.21 -6.37 -6.66
CA SER A 383 -15.98 -6.89 -7.79
C SER A 383 -15.13 -7.25 -9.02
N GLY A 384 -13.85 -6.91 -8.97
CA GLY A 384 -12.92 -7.02 -10.09
C GLY A 384 -12.26 -5.69 -10.42
N TYR A 385 -11.40 -5.69 -11.42
CA TYR A 385 -10.66 -4.52 -11.85
C TYR A 385 -10.20 -4.62 -13.31
N ALA A 386 -9.96 -3.47 -13.93
CA ALA A 386 -9.26 -3.31 -15.20
C ALA A 386 -7.87 -2.71 -14.95
N LEU A 387 -6.85 -3.22 -15.62
CA LEU A 387 -5.46 -2.76 -15.56
C LEU A 387 -4.98 -2.47 -16.99
N SER A 388 -4.48 -1.26 -17.23
CA SER A 388 -4.01 -0.84 -18.55
C SER A 388 -2.67 -0.11 -18.50
N SER A 389 -1.89 -0.28 -19.56
CA SER A 389 -0.82 0.62 -19.98
C SER A 389 -1.34 1.53 -21.10
N GLY A 390 -0.74 2.71 -21.25
CA GLY A 390 -1.06 3.67 -22.30
C GLY A 390 0.13 4.58 -22.64
N LEU A 391 -0.06 5.44 -23.63
CA LEU A 391 0.93 6.45 -24.04
C LEU A 391 1.27 7.42 -22.90
N ASP A 392 0.28 7.71 -22.06
CA ASP A 392 0.39 8.46 -20.82
C ASP A 392 -0.70 7.97 -19.84
N ALA A 393 -0.78 8.59 -18.65
CA ALA A 393 -1.76 8.21 -17.64
C ALA A 393 -3.21 8.42 -18.10
N ALA A 394 -3.47 9.42 -18.95
CA ALA A 394 -4.81 9.71 -19.46
C ALA A 394 -5.30 8.63 -20.44
N ASP A 395 -4.42 8.19 -21.35
CA ASP A 395 -4.70 7.07 -22.26
C ASP A 395 -4.93 5.77 -21.47
N ALA A 396 -4.08 5.47 -20.48
CA ALA A 396 -4.26 4.28 -19.64
C ALA A 396 -5.60 4.29 -18.88
N GLU A 397 -6.00 5.42 -18.32
CA GLU A 397 -7.30 5.59 -17.67
C GLU A 397 -8.47 5.42 -18.64
N ALA A 398 -8.38 6.01 -19.84
CA ALA A 398 -9.41 5.91 -20.87
C ALA A 398 -9.63 4.46 -21.31
N ARG A 399 -8.56 3.67 -21.40
CA ARG A 399 -8.64 2.23 -21.69
C ARG A 399 -9.30 1.46 -20.56
N CYS A 400 -8.92 1.70 -19.30
CA CYS A 400 -9.62 1.10 -18.16
C CYS A 400 -11.11 1.45 -18.13
N LEU A 401 -11.49 2.68 -18.50
CA LEU A 401 -12.89 3.09 -18.60
C LEU A 401 -13.62 2.37 -19.73
N ALA A 402 -13.02 2.24 -20.92
CA ALA A 402 -13.60 1.50 -22.03
C ALA A 402 -13.87 0.03 -21.67
N VAL A 403 -12.97 -0.57 -20.89
CA VAL A 403 -13.15 -1.93 -20.36
C VAL A 403 -14.30 -2.02 -19.36
N GLU A 404 -14.39 -1.07 -18.42
CA GLU A 404 -15.50 -1.01 -17.45
C GLU A 404 -16.84 -0.84 -18.17
N GLN A 405 -16.91 -0.02 -19.23
CA GLN A 405 -18.14 0.22 -19.99
C GLN A 405 -18.67 -1.04 -20.68
N GLY A 406 -17.78 -1.96 -21.09
CA GLY A 406 -18.14 -3.26 -21.67
C GLY A 406 -18.36 -4.39 -20.65
N ILE A 407 -18.36 -4.08 -19.35
CA ILE A 407 -18.61 -5.02 -18.26
C ILE A 407 -19.91 -4.63 -17.56
N HIS A 408 -20.85 -5.56 -17.45
CA HIS A 408 -22.14 -5.30 -16.83
C HIS A 408 -22.36 -6.24 -15.65
N ILE A 409 -22.38 -5.68 -14.44
CA ILE A 409 -22.73 -6.41 -13.20
C ILE A 409 -24.09 -5.89 -12.74
N ARG A 410 -25.15 -6.66 -12.98
CA ARG A 410 -26.51 -6.31 -12.56
C ARG A 410 -26.75 -6.77 -11.12
N VAL A 411 -27.22 -5.86 -10.29
CA VAL A 411 -27.54 -6.07 -8.88
C VAL A 411 -29.03 -5.77 -8.66
N ASP A 412 -29.65 -6.33 -7.61
CA ASP A 412 -31.08 -6.22 -7.31
C ASP A 412 -31.53 -4.94 -6.60
#